data_AF-A0AAN6XKA4-F1
#
_entry.id   AF-A0AAN6XKA4-F1
#
_cell.length_a   1.000
_cell.length_b   1.000
_cell.length_c   1.000
_cell.angle_alpha   90.00
_cell.angle_beta   90.00
_cell.angle_gamma   90.00
#
_symmetry.space_group_name_H-M   'P 1'
#
loop_
_entity.id
_entity.type
_entity.pdbx_description
1 polymer ?
#
loop_
_entity_poly.entity_id
_entity_poly.type
_entity_poly.pdbx_seq_one_letter_code
_entity_poly.pdbx_strand_id
1 'polypeptide(L)'
;MPETCRPHLEGREEWNGINNVTIERYMYRGAVRGMNSEYARTSRDKFITITTEGCRELCESPVDFYWHSDITTTLSIISNWILPIIALLSALPYDSLHRRTAGAPWWQTRIMGTLRALLNWVGSPETALTNTLFNIHQMHKCLAETKSSGQGISGNGTLRSLKMDAYYVLSCMGQFNMSEVSKTEFLEPLIYALFRGFVPLDVGEAAALALSTTYPPPNTTPEQRERSEQAKIWTSELLQEMAFQLRMLRRRGVYPSLVNVFLFCVAYAMAVVLAFSDVGERTTAHALALGILVSWLPLLVLFSILDRNPMSADRSRKLMSRWLWNADAIRRWEKYSGIPASQLTPPLIPTGGHPPLPDWWTWNKEENLRALQLQNGPIPLFDPFQQSVRFDPFIGEFVGQGRQMGYHGLALAVVHSVYDSHGIDRRMRSIQDIVVSTRKKLHGSRPWAWWGTALVSLTMVWLFAGMAFMISYNTPTVGFACRSGSYTIYGLLTFGSWFLSLLPSYKHPNNWRRAVAHVFNTLAVLTLILIIFASFSGIFNNCICKGALAGYLDFENAEFYRNKDHFNVYTWWMAGAIVGALPITLSLGWAVRLLIQLKPLWQASEQHNPHVRNPEVDMIWLI
;
A
#
# COMPACT_ATOMS: atom_id res chain seq x y z
N MET A 1 -18.69 -3.64 36.95
CA MET A 1 -19.89 -2.88 37.39
C MET A 1 -19.40 -1.48 37.74
N PRO A 2 -20.11 -0.36 37.51
CA PRO A 2 -19.79 0.83 38.30
C PRO A 2 -20.00 0.38 39.75
N GLU A 3 -18.95 0.31 40.55
CA GLU A 3 -19.03 -0.22 41.93
C GLU A 3 -20.13 0.47 42.74
N THR A 4 -20.44 1.70 42.36
CA THR A 4 -21.53 2.55 42.87
C THR A 4 -22.93 1.94 42.74
N CYS A 5 -23.24 1.11 41.74
CA CYS A 5 -24.60 0.60 41.57
C CYS A 5 -24.93 -0.63 42.44
N ARG A 6 -23.91 -1.38 42.86
CA ARG A 6 -24.10 -2.71 43.49
C ARG A 6 -24.76 -2.63 44.86
N PRO A 7 -24.35 -1.72 45.76
CA PRO A 7 -24.96 -1.60 47.09
C PRO A 7 -26.47 -1.32 47.02
N HIS A 8 -26.91 -0.51 46.05
CA HIS A 8 -28.32 -0.18 45.85
C HIS A 8 -29.14 -1.36 45.31
N LEU A 9 -28.59 -2.13 44.37
CA LEU A 9 -29.28 -3.31 43.83
C LEU A 9 -29.40 -4.44 44.85
N GLU A 10 -28.48 -4.52 45.79
CA GLU A 10 -28.52 -5.49 46.90
C GLU A 10 -29.39 -5.00 48.08
N GLY A 11 -29.99 -3.82 47.98
CA GLY A 11 -30.85 -3.25 49.03
C GLY A 11 -30.10 -2.88 50.31
N ARG A 12 -28.79 -2.68 50.23
CA ARG A 12 -27.95 -2.33 51.40
C ARG A 12 -27.95 -0.84 51.71
N GLU A 13 -28.28 0.01 50.74
CA GLU A 13 -28.27 1.47 50.87
C GLU A 13 -29.47 2.11 50.16
N GLU A 14 -30.17 3.02 50.85
CA GLU A 14 -31.21 3.88 50.25
C GLU A 14 -30.55 5.10 49.59
N TRP A 15 -30.84 5.34 48.31
CA TRP A 15 -30.32 6.49 47.55
C TRP A 15 -31.46 7.28 46.92
N ASN A 16 -31.54 8.60 47.17
CA ASN A 16 -32.55 9.50 46.61
C ASN A 16 -34.01 9.01 46.72
N GLY A 17 -34.36 8.32 47.82
CA GLY A 17 -35.70 7.78 48.04
C GLY A 17 -36.01 6.51 47.22
N ILE A 18 -35.00 5.89 46.60
CA ILE A 18 -35.12 4.60 45.94
C ILE A 18 -34.96 3.49 46.97
N ASN A 19 -36.07 2.84 47.31
CA ASN A 19 -36.14 1.64 48.15
C ASN A 19 -36.49 0.39 47.30
N ASN A 20 -36.52 -0.78 47.95
CA ASN A 20 -36.87 -2.06 47.33
C ASN A 20 -38.22 -2.09 46.59
N VAL A 21 -39.14 -1.18 46.90
CA VAL A 21 -40.44 -1.07 46.21
C VAL A 21 -40.30 -0.26 44.92
N THR A 22 -39.59 0.86 44.99
CA THR A 22 -39.39 1.73 43.81
C THR A 22 -38.40 1.17 42.80
N ILE A 23 -37.47 0.29 43.18
CA ILE A 23 -36.52 -0.32 42.25
C ILE A 23 -37.20 -1.24 41.23
N GLU A 24 -38.37 -1.80 41.58
CA GLU A 24 -39.14 -2.69 40.71
C GLU A 24 -39.52 -2.01 39.39
N ARG A 25 -39.77 -0.69 39.39
CA ARG A 25 -40.09 0.10 38.19
C ARG A 25 -38.94 0.15 37.17
N TYR A 26 -37.71 -0.06 37.64
CA TYR A 26 -36.51 -0.02 36.83
C TYR A 26 -36.06 -1.41 36.37
N MET A 27 -36.67 -2.48 36.87
CA MET A 27 -36.33 -3.85 36.49
C MET A 27 -36.81 -4.16 35.07
N TYR A 28 -35.91 -4.63 34.21
CA TYR A 28 -36.24 -4.96 32.83
C TYR A 28 -36.83 -6.38 32.74
N ARG A 29 -38.14 -6.54 32.51
CA ARG A 29 -38.79 -7.86 32.43
C ARG A 29 -38.85 -8.46 31.01
N GLY A 30 -38.35 -7.75 30.01
CA GLY A 30 -38.40 -8.19 28.62
C GLY A 30 -37.42 -9.33 28.29
N ALA A 31 -37.43 -9.75 27.04
CA ALA A 31 -36.49 -10.76 26.54
C ALA A 31 -35.05 -10.24 26.61
N VAL A 32 -34.16 -11.06 27.17
CA VAL A 32 -32.71 -10.78 27.22
C VAL A 32 -32.05 -11.40 26.00
N ARG A 33 -31.48 -10.54 25.17
CA ARG A 33 -30.82 -10.92 23.92
C ARG A 33 -29.60 -11.80 24.16
N GLY A 34 -29.51 -12.89 23.42
CA GLY A 34 -28.38 -13.83 23.46
C GLY A 34 -28.44 -14.82 24.63
N MET A 35 -29.39 -14.63 25.56
CA MET A 35 -29.66 -15.60 26.62
C MET A 35 -30.49 -16.75 26.06
N ASN A 36 -30.22 -17.97 26.54
CA ASN A 36 -31.05 -19.13 26.25
C ASN A 36 -32.50 -18.86 26.65
N SER A 37 -33.43 -19.03 25.70
CA SER A 37 -34.85 -18.74 25.91
C SER A 37 -35.49 -19.59 27.00
N GLU A 38 -35.01 -20.83 27.19
CA GLU A 38 -35.49 -21.71 28.25
C GLU A 38 -35.05 -21.22 29.63
N TYR A 39 -33.77 -20.84 29.77
CA TYR A 39 -33.24 -20.29 31.01
C TYR A 39 -33.89 -18.94 31.34
N ALA A 40 -34.04 -18.06 30.35
CA ALA A 40 -34.69 -16.76 30.51
C ALA A 40 -36.15 -16.90 31.03
N ARG A 41 -36.83 -17.99 30.66
CA ARG A 41 -38.19 -18.30 31.12
C ARG A 41 -38.24 -18.94 32.50
N THR A 42 -37.33 -19.87 32.79
CA THR A 42 -37.39 -20.69 34.02
C THR A 42 -36.66 -20.08 35.20
N SER A 43 -35.71 -19.18 34.97
CA SER A 43 -34.78 -18.67 35.98
C SER A 43 -34.70 -17.14 35.98
N ARG A 44 -35.81 -16.46 35.70
CA ARG A 44 -35.86 -14.98 35.61
C ARG A 44 -35.46 -14.30 36.92
N ASP A 45 -35.75 -14.93 38.05
CA ASP A 45 -35.40 -14.52 39.40
C ASP A 45 -33.91 -14.70 39.75
N LYS A 46 -33.17 -15.48 38.96
CA LYS A 46 -31.74 -15.78 39.21
C LYS A 46 -30.77 -14.78 38.60
N PHE A 47 -31.25 -13.80 37.85
CA PHE A 47 -30.39 -12.78 37.26
C PHE A 47 -31.01 -11.38 37.30
N ILE A 48 -30.18 -10.37 37.48
CA ILE A 48 -30.62 -8.98 37.64
C ILE A 48 -30.39 -8.21 36.34
N THR A 49 -31.49 -7.72 35.75
CA THR A 49 -31.45 -6.80 34.63
C THR A 49 -32.26 -5.55 34.93
N ILE A 50 -31.68 -4.39 34.64
CA ILE A 50 -32.34 -3.09 34.78
C ILE A 50 -32.48 -2.41 33.43
N THR A 51 -33.48 -1.56 33.30
CA THR A 51 -33.65 -0.68 32.15
C THR A 51 -32.51 0.34 32.07
N THR A 52 -32.23 0.84 30.87
CA THR A 52 -31.19 1.86 30.67
C THR A 52 -31.48 3.14 31.46
N GLU A 53 -32.76 3.51 31.56
CA GLU A 53 -33.23 4.61 32.40
C GLU A 53 -32.98 4.32 33.88
N GLY A 54 -33.32 3.12 34.35
CA GLY A 54 -33.00 2.67 35.69
C GLY A 54 -31.52 2.76 36.03
N CYS A 55 -30.63 2.38 35.11
CA CYS A 55 -29.19 2.55 35.28
C CYS A 55 -28.80 4.02 35.45
N ARG A 56 -29.41 4.91 34.68
CA ARG A 56 -29.10 6.35 34.76
C ARG A 56 -29.51 6.95 36.10
N GLU A 57 -30.66 6.54 36.61
CA GLU A 57 -31.21 7.02 37.88
C GLU A 57 -30.50 6.40 39.10
N LEU A 58 -30.16 5.10 39.03
CA LEU A 58 -29.52 4.37 40.13
C LEU A 58 -28.01 4.61 40.25
N CYS A 59 -27.34 4.85 39.13
CA CYS A 59 -25.88 4.91 39.07
C CYS A 59 -25.34 6.31 38.74
N GLU A 60 -26.21 7.31 38.64
CA GLU A 60 -25.95 8.71 38.24
C GLU A 60 -25.35 8.89 36.82
N SER A 61 -25.14 7.80 36.07
CA SER A 61 -24.50 7.76 34.74
C SER A 61 -23.28 8.67 34.53
N PRO A 62 -22.37 8.91 35.51
CA PRO A 62 -21.12 9.55 35.16
C PRO A 62 -20.35 8.62 34.23
N VAL A 63 -19.52 9.21 33.37
CA VAL A 63 -18.54 8.41 32.62
C VAL A 63 -17.59 7.80 33.63
N ASP A 64 -17.62 6.47 33.76
CA ASP A 64 -16.69 5.72 34.60
C ASP A 64 -15.33 5.65 33.90
N PHE A 65 -14.56 6.73 34.10
CA PHE A 65 -13.23 6.86 33.55
C PHE A 65 -12.28 5.91 34.26
N TYR A 66 -11.60 5.06 33.50
CA TYR A 66 -10.66 4.08 34.04
C TYR A 66 -9.51 4.73 34.84
N TRP A 67 -9.17 6.00 34.58
CA TRP A 67 -8.17 6.73 35.37
C TRP A 67 -8.52 6.85 36.86
N HIS A 68 -9.82 6.82 37.18
CA HIS A 68 -10.33 6.94 38.54
C HIS A 68 -10.65 5.58 39.16
N SER A 69 -11.18 4.65 38.37
CA SER A 69 -11.62 3.33 38.85
C SER A 69 -10.55 2.25 38.76
N ASP A 70 -9.83 2.17 37.63
CA ASP A 70 -8.81 1.14 37.41
C ASP A 70 -7.75 1.58 36.38
N ILE A 71 -6.70 2.22 36.88
CA ILE A 71 -5.57 2.68 36.07
C ILE A 71 -4.83 1.53 35.37
N THR A 72 -4.90 0.31 35.93
CA THR A 72 -4.18 -0.85 35.38
C THR A 72 -4.78 -1.28 34.04
N THR A 73 -6.11 -1.21 33.91
CA THR A 73 -6.82 -1.45 32.64
C THR A 73 -6.37 -0.46 31.57
N THR A 74 -6.26 0.82 31.89
CA THR A 74 -5.79 1.81 30.91
C THR A 74 -4.35 1.57 30.48
N LEU A 75 -3.44 1.34 31.44
CA LEU A 75 -2.04 1.05 31.13
C LEU A 75 -1.89 -0.23 30.29
N SER A 76 -2.70 -1.25 30.56
CA SER A 76 -2.75 -2.47 29.77
C SER A 76 -3.18 -2.20 28.32
N ILE A 77 -4.23 -1.41 28.08
CA ILE A 77 -4.68 -1.07 26.72
C ILE A 77 -3.63 -0.23 25.98
N ILE A 78 -3.01 0.74 26.67
CA ILE A 78 -1.93 1.56 26.11
C ILE A 78 -0.75 0.67 25.69
N SER A 79 -0.28 -0.19 26.58
CA SER A 79 0.87 -1.06 26.37
C SER A 79 0.62 -2.10 25.27
N ASN A 80 -0.56 -2.72 25.27
CA ASN A 80 -0.85 -3.85 24.38
C ASN A 80 -1.29 -3.43 22.98
N TRP A 81 -1.88 -2.24 22.83
CA TRP A 81 -2.44 -1.82 21.53
C TRP A 81 -1.90 -0.48 21.04
N ILE A 82 -1.90 0.55 21.88
CA ILE A 82 -1.52 1.89 21.42
C ILE A 82 -0.04 1.96 21.06
N LEU A 83 0.84 1.46 21.93
CA LEU A 83 2.29 1.46 21.66
C LEU A 83 2.64 0.61 20.41
N PRO A 84 2.12 -0.63 20.24
CA PRO A 84 2.32 -1.39 19.00
C PRO A 84 1.75 -0.71 17.75
N ILE A 85 0.58 -0.06 17.84
CA ILE A 85 0.02 0.71 16.72
C ILE A 85 0.98 1.84 16.35
N ILE A 86 1.47 2.63 17.31
CA ILE A 86 2.41 3.72 17.06
C ILE A 86 3.73 3.18 16.48
N ALA A 87 4.23 2.04 16.97
CA ALA A 87 5.43 1.39 16.46
C ALA A 87 5.27 0.85 15.03
N LEU A 88 4.09 0.35 14.67
CA LEU A 88 3.77 -0.06 13.30
C LEU A 88 3.58 1.14 12.38
N LEU A 89 2.89 2.18 12.86
CA LEU A 89 2.75 3.42 12.11
C LEU A 89 4.10 4.07 11.86
N SER A 90 5.04 4.03 12.79
CA SER A 90 6.40 4.57 12.59
C SER A 90 7.25 3.71 11.64
N ALA A 91 6.94 2.42 11.49
CA ALA A 91 7.55 1.52 10.51
C ALA A 91 7.04 1.75 9.08
N LEU A 92 5.96 2.52 8.90
CA LEU A 92 5.48 2.87 7.57
C LEU A 92 6.51 3.74 6.83
N PRO A 93 6.55 3.62 5.49
CA PRO A 93 7.63 4.20 4.71
C PRO A 93 7.38 5.71 4.48
N TYR A 94 7.89 6.58 5.36
CA TYR A 94 7.71 8.04 5.22
C TYR A 94 8.77 8.73 4.34
N ASP A 95 9.91 8.08 4.09
CA ASP A 95 11.12 8.74 3.56
C ASP A 95 10.90 9.53 2.26
N SER A 96 10.03 9.08 1.36
CA SER A 96 9.81 9.79 0.09
C SER A 96 8.81 10.94 0.13
N LEU A 97 8.22 11.26 1.28
CA LEU A 97 7.29 12.38 1.43
C LEU A 97 8.03 13.71 1.71
N HIS A 98 9.35 13.69 1.65
CA HIS A 98 10.25 14.75 2.07
C HIS A 98 10.67 15.69 0.94
N ARG A 99 9.96 15.69 -0.19
CA ARG A 99 10.28 16.58 -1.31
C ARG A 99 10.24 18.04 -0.86
N ARG A 100 11.38 18.71 -0.97
CA ARG A 100 11.49 20.14 -0.76
C ARG A 100 11.11 20.82 -2.08
N THR A 101 9.90 21.36 -2.17
CA THR A 101 9.59 22.31 -3.24
C THR A 101 10.42 23.56 -2.97
N ALA A 102 11.26 23.96 -3.92
CA ALA A 102 12.05 25.18 -3.78
C ALA A 102 11.10 26.36 -3.53
N GLY A 103 11.32 27.11 -2.45
CA GLY A 103 10.49 28.24 -2.04
C GLY A 103 9.27 27.92 -1.15
N ALA A 104 8.91 26.66 -0.93
CA ALA A 104 7.81 26.32 -0.02
C ALA A 104 8.28 26.21 1.46
N PRO A 105 7.46 26.65 2.44
CA PRO A 105 7.74 26.43 3.86
C PRO A 105 7.92 24.94 4.18
N TRP A 106 8.92 24.60 5.00
CA TRP A 106 9.29 23.20 5.29
C TRP A 106 8.16 22.36 5.86
N TRP A 107 7.27 22.96 6.66
CA TRP A 107 6.14 22.28 7.32
C TRP A 107 5.04 21.93 6.31
N GLN A 108 4.87 22.72 5.25
CA GLN A 108 3.73 22.58 4.34
C GLN A 108 3.85 21.36 3.41
N THR A 109 5.07 20.99 2.98
CA THR A 109 5.24 19.83 2.08
C THR A 109 5.47 18.54 2.86
N ARG A 110 6.37 18.55 3.86
CA ARG A 110 6.77 17.36 4.62
C ARG A 110 5.64 16.83 5.50
N ILE A 111 5.02 17.70 6.30
CA ILE A 111 3.99 17.27 7.26
C ILE A 111 2.70 16.92 6.52
N MET A 112 2.30 17.70 5.51
CA MET A 112 1.08 17.40 4.75
C MET A 112 1.22 16.14 3.88
N GLY A 113 2.40 15.88 3.32
CA GLY A 113 2.67 14.63 2.61
C GLY A 113 2.51 13.41 3.54
N THR A 114 3.18 13.46 4.70
CA THR A 114 3.05 12.45 5.76
C THR A 114 1.60 12.28 6.23
N LEU A 115 0.89 13.37 6.48
CA LEU A 115 -0.49 13.34 6.92
C LEU A 115 -1.42 12.75 5.85
N ARG A 116 -1.22 13.10 4.57
CA ARG A 116 -2.01 12.51 3.46
C ARG A 116 -1.76 11.01 3.32
N ALA A 117 -0.52 10.55 3.47
CA ALA A 117 -0.21 9.12 3.45
C ALA A 117 -0.85 8.40 4.63
N LEU A 118 -0.75 8.94 5.85
CA LEU A 118 -1.41 8.43 7.06
C LEU A 118 -2.94 8.38 6.90
N LEU A 119 -3.54 9.45 6.39
CA LEU A 119 -4.97 9.50 6.10
C LEU A 119 -5.37 8.42 5.11
N ASN A 120 -4.54 8.10 4.11
CA ASN A 120 -4.85 7.04 3.16
C ASN A 120 -4.67 5.65 3.77
N TRP A 121 -3.58 5.41 4.50
CA TRP A 121 -3.30 4.13 5.15
C TRP A 121 -4.32 3.77 6.23
N VAL A 122 -4.68 4.72 7.08
CA VAL A 122 -5.57 4.51 8.23
C VAL A 122 -7.03 4.77 7.86
N GLY A 123 -7.29 5.75 6.97
CA GLY A 123 -8.65 6.11 6.60
C GLY A 123 -9.27 5.25 5.49
N SER A 124 -8.45 4.57 4.68
CA SER A 124 -8.94 3.54 3.74
C SER A 124 -7.88 2.45 3.55
N PRO A 125 -7.66 1.61 4.57
CA PRO A 125 -6.69 0.52 4.51
C PRO A 125 -6.97 -0.47 3.37
N GLU A 126 -8.22 -0.63 2.94
CA GLU A 126 -8.61 -1.47 1.80
C GLU A 126 -7.99 -0.93 0.50
N THR A 127 -8.08 0.38 0.27
CA THR A 127 -7.52 1.03 -0.92
C THR A 127 -5.99 0.98 -0.89
N ALA A 128 -5.40 1.22 0.27
CA ALA A 128 -3.96 1.13 0.46
C ALA A 128 -3.43 -0.30 0.22
N LEU A 129 -4.09 -1.31 0.79
CA LEU A 129 -3.78 -2.71 0.56
C LEU A 129 -3.99 -3.11 -0.90
N THR A 130 -5.06 -2.63 -1.56
CA THR A 130 -5.34 -2.93 -2.97
C THR A 130 -4.17 -2.51 -3.84
N ASN A 131 -3.71 -1.27 -3.68
CA ASN A 131 -2.60 -0.73 -4.46
C ASN A 131 -1.29 -1.46 -4.15
N THR A 132 -1.03 -1.77 -2.88
CA THR A 132 0.17 -2.47 -2.43
C THR A 132 0.21 -3.91 -2.97
N LEU A 133 -0.87 -4.67 -2.81
CA LEU A 133 -0.97 -6.04 -3.32
C LEU A 133 -0.95 -6.08 -4.85
N PHE A 134 -1.55 -5.10 -5.52
CA PHE A 134 -1.49 -5.00 -6.97
C PHE A 134 -0.06 -4.73 -7.46
N ASN A 135 0.71 -3.88 -6.80
CA ASN A 135 2.12 -3.68 -7.14
C ASN A 135 2.96 -4.94 -6.92
N ILE A 136 2.74 -5.66 -5.82
CA ILE A 136 3.37 -6.98 -5.59
C ILE A 136 3.00 -7.97 -6.70
N HIS A 137 1.74 -7.96 -7.15
CA HIS A 137 1.31 -8.78 -8.28
C HIS A 137 2.05 -8.38 -9.57
N GLN A 138 2.21 -7.09 -9.85
CA GLN A 138 2.99 -6.60 -10.99
C GLN A 138 4.45 -7.08 -10.91
N MET A 139 5.08 -6.99 -9.74
CA MET A 139 6.44 -7.51 -9.53
C MET A 139 6.55 -9.02 -9.77
N HIS A 140 5.55 -9.79 -9.32
CA HIS A 140 5.52 -11.23 -9.56
C HIS A 140 5.34 -11.57 -11.04
N LYS A 141 4.55 -10.77 -11.78
CA LYS A 141 4.45 -10.89 -13.25
C LYS A 141 5.75 -10.53 -13.94
N CYS A 142 6.39 -9.43 -13.55
CA CYS A 142 7.72 -9.04 -14.02
C CYS A 142 8.74 -10.18 -13.80
N LEU A 143 8.75 -10.83 -12.63
CA LEU A 143 9.60 -11.99 -12.36
C LEU A 143 9.25 -13.20 -13.24
N ALA A 144 7.97 -13.47 -13.48
CA ALA A 144 7.56 -14.59 -14.32
C ALA A 144 8.10 -14.43 -15.76
N GLU A 145 8.15 -13.20 -16.28
CA GLU A 145 8.67 -12.90 -17.61
C GLU A 145 10.18 -13.09 -17.79
N THR A 146 10.93 -13.21 -16.69
CA THR A 146 12.39 -13.43 -16.75
C THR A 146 12.75 -14.89 -16.88
N LYS A 147 11.83 -15.80 -16.56
CA LYS A 147 12.04 -17.24 -16.70
C LYS A 147 12.11 -17.59 -18.18
N SER A 148 13.02 -18.50 -18.53
CA SER A 148 13.12 -19.01 -19.89
C SER A 148 11.84 -19.77 -20.23
N SER A 149 11.20 -19.41 -21.34
CA SER A 149 10.08 -20.17 -21.89
C SER A 149 10.16 -20.14 -23.40
N GLY A 150 10.00 -21.29 -24.04
CA GLY A 150 9.94 -21.32 -25.50
C GLY A 150 11.28 -21.25 -26.21
N GLN A 151 11.21 -20.80 -27.47
CA GLN A 151 12.35 -20.56 -28.33
C GLN A 151 12.76 -19.07 -28.34
N GLY A 152 13.90 -18.78 -28.97
CA GLY A 152 14.35 -17.41 -29.20
C GLY A 152 14.74 -16.63 -27.93
N ILE A 153 14.52 -15.32 -27.90
CA ILE A 153 14.84 -14.42 -26.77
C ILE A 153 14.14 -14.89 -25.52
N SER A 154 12.87 -15.31 -25.64
CA SER A 154 12.10 -15.80 -24.52
C SER A 154 12.73 -17.05 -23.89
N GLY A 155 13.23 -17.98 -24.72
CA GLY A 155 13.91 -19.21 -24.28
C GLY A 155 15.36 -19.03 -23.85
N ASN A 156 16.02 -17.94 -24.24
CA ASN A 156 17.44 -17.77 -24.05
C ASN A 156 17.82 -17.53 -22.57
N GLY A 157 18.43 -18.55 -21.96
CA GLY A 157 18.91 -18.51 -20.58
C GLY A 157 20.04 -17.52 -20.32
N THR A 158 20.84 -17.16 -21.34
CA THR A 158 21.95 -16.19 -21.18
C THR A 158 21.44 -14.78 -20.95
N LEU A 159 20.29 -14.43 -21.55
CA LEU A 159 19.64 -13.13 -21.38
C LEU A 159 18.89 -12.99 -20.05
N ARG A 160 18.81 -14.06 -19.25
CA ARG A 160 18.03 -14.07 -18.01
C ARG A 160 18.44 -12.96 -17.05
N SER A 161 19.74 -12.71 -16.86
CA SER A 161 20.20 -11.64 -15.96
C SER A 161 19.74 -10.26 -16.44
N LEU A 162 19.94 -9.95 -17.72
CA LEU A 162 19.54 -8.67 -18.28
C LEU A 162 18.01 -8.49 -18.25
N LYS A 163 17.23 -9.56 -18.45
CA LYS A 163 15.77 -9.53 -18.27
C LYS A 163 15.40 -9.19 -16.82
N MET A 164 16.10 -9.78 -15.85
CA MET A 164 15.89 -9.46 -14.44
C MET A 164 16.16 -7.99 -14.15
N ASP A 165 17.16 -7.38 -14.79
CA ASP A 165 17.46 -5.96 -14.68
C ASP A 165 16.34 -5.10 -15.28
N ALA A 166 15.94 -5.35 -16.53
CA ALA A 166 14.85 -4.65 -17.20
C ALA A 166 13.54 -4.70 -16.40
N TYR A 167 13.10 -5.90 -16.03
CA TYR A 167 11.85 -6.08 -15.33
C TYR A 167 11.88 -5.57 -13.89
N TYR A 168 13.06 -5.56 -13.23
CA TYR A 168 13.21 -4.90 -11.93
C TYR A 168 13.08 -3.38 -12.04
N VAL A 169 13.80 -2.74 -12.97
CA VAL A 169 13.70 -1.29 -13.22
C VAL A 169 12.26 -0.90 -13.57
N LEU A 170 11.62 -1.65 -14.48
CA LEU A 170 10.22 -1.46 -14.83
C LEU A 170 9.29 -1.56 -13.62
N SER A 171 9.50 -2.54 -12.73
CA SER A 171 8.71 -2.67 -11.51
C SER A 171 8.87 -1.48 -10.58
N CYS A 172 10.08 -0.92 -10.45
CA CYS A 172 10.34 0.26 -9.63
C CYS A 172 9.72 1.52 -10.24
N MET A 173 9.80 1.68 -11.56
CA MET A 173 9.15 2.79 -12.27
C MET A 173 7.63 2.75 -12.16
N GLY A 174 7.04 1.55 -12.11
CA GLY A 174 5.60 1.36 -11.89
C GLY A 174 5.09 1.91 -10.55
N GLN A 175 5.97 2.20 -9.59
CA GLN A 175 5.62 2.74 -8.27
C GLN A 175 5.58 4.28 -8.22
N PHE A 176 5.81 4.96 -9.35
CA PHE A 176 5.73 6.41 -9.46
C PHE A 176 4.47 6.84 -10.20
N ASN A 177 3.91 7.98 -9.81
CA ASN A 177 2.83 8.61 -10.53
C ASN A 177 3.34 9.13 -11.86
N MET A 178 2.81 8.63 -12.95
CA MET A 178 3.19 9.06 -14.29
C MET A 178 2.01 9.87 -14.86
N SER A 179 2.07 11.20 -14.74
CA SER A 179 1.00 12.13 -15.13
C SER A 179 0.68 12.07 -16.63
N GLU A 180 1.68 11.75 -17.45
CA GLU A 180 1.58 11.75 -18.91
C GLU A 180 2.15 10.46 -19.52
N VAL A 181 1.94 9.33 -18.83
CA VAL A 181 2.52 8.03 -19.16
C VAL A 181 2.22 7.54 -20.58
N SER A 182 1.19 8.08 -21.25
CA SER A 182 0.81 7.68 -22.59
C SER A 182 1.53 8.44 -23.70
N LYS A 183 2.25 9.53 -23.38
CA LYS A 183 3.00 10.31 -24.36
C LYS A 183 4.14 9.47 -24.94
N THR A 184 4.27 9.53 -26.27
CA THR A 184 5.28 8.78 -27.05
C THR A 184 6.68 9.20 -26.64
N GLU A 185 6.85 10.48 -26.34
CA GLU A 185 8.10 11.07 -25.88
C GLU A 185 8.67 10.41 -24.62
N PHE A 186 7.83 9.82 -23.78
CA PHE A 186 8.25 9.10 -22.59
C PHE A 186 8.31 7.58 -22.81
N LEU A 187 7.26 6.99 -23.40
CA LEU A 187 7.19 5.55 -23.59
C LEU A 187 8.26 5.03 -24.54
N GLU A 188 8.55 5.73 -25.63
CA GLU A 188 9.50 5.24 -26.62
C GLU A 188 10.93 5.16 -26.03
N PRO A 189 11.48 6.20 -25.37
CA PRO A 189 12.76 6.08 -24.68
C PRO A 189 12.75 5.03 -23.57
N LEU A 190 11.66 4.91 -22.80
CA LEU A 190 11.55 3.91 -21.75
C LEU A 190 11.64 2.47 -22.29
N ILE A 191 10.83 2.14 -23.30
CA ILE A 191 10.82 0.81 -23.90
C ILE A 191 12.15 0.53 -24.59
N TYR A 192 12.74 1.54 -25.26
CA TYR A 192 14.08 1.44 -25.82
C TYR A 192 15.12 1.13 -24.73
N ALA A 193 15.15 1.91 -23.65
CA ALA A 193 16.09 1.74 -22.54
C ALA A 193 15.97 0.36 -21.85
N LEU A 194 14.75 -0.14 -21.71
CA LEU A 194 14.49 -1.43 -21.08
C LEU A 194 14.90 -2.59 -21.96
N PHE A 195 14.66 -2.50 -23.29
CA PHE A 195 14.67 -3.67 -24.14
C PHE A 195 15.75 -3.70 -25.23
N ARG A 196 16.41 -2.57 -25.55
CA ARG A 196 17.42 -2.48 -26.63
C ARG A 196 18.58 -3.45 -26.49
N GLY A 197 18.98 -3.76 -25.26
CA GLY A 197 20.04 -4.73 -24.99
C GLY A 197 19.70 -6.18 -25.43
N PHE A 198 18.43 -6.53 -25.59
CA PHE A 198 18.02 -7.91 -25.92
C PHE A 198 18.02 -8.21 -27.41
N VAL A 199 17.71 -7.24 -28.27
CA VAL A 199 17.42 -7.46 -29.71
C VAL A 199 17.81 -6.24 -30.52
N PRO A 200 18.23 -6.40 -31.78
CA PRO A 200 18.07 -5.35 -32.78
C PRO A 200 16.58 -5.16 -33.10
N LEU A 201 15.98 -4.09 -32.56
CA LEU A 201 14.53 -4.01 -32.30
C LEU A 201 13.67 -3.42 -33.41
N ASP A 202 14.25 -3.03 -34.53
CA ASP A 202 13.52 -2.30 -35.56
C ASP A 202 12.48 -3.17 -36.27
N VAL A 203 12.71 -4.49 -36.29
CA VAL A 203 11.87 -5.46 -37.02
C VAL A 203 11.12 -6.43 -36.10
N GLY A 204 11.53 -6.57 -34.83
CA GLY A 204 11.00 -7.57 -33.89
C GLY A 204 11.56 -8.98 -34.13
N GLU A 205 11.35 -9.89 -33.17
CA GLU A 205 11.97 -11.22 -33.18
C GLU A 205 11.50 -12.10 -34.34
N ALA A 206 10.20 -12.08 -34.65
CA ALA A 206 9.63 -12.88 -35.73
C ALA A 206 10.21 -12.49 -37.10
N ALA A 207 10.38 -11.19 -37.33
CA ALA A 207 10.98 -10.70 -38.57
C ALA A 207 12.50 -10.93 -38.56
N ALA A 208 13.19 -10.74 -37.44
CA ALA A 208 14.62 -11.05 -37.33
C ALA A 208 14.94 -12.52 -37.62
N LEU A 209 14.07 -13.45 -37.19
CA LEU A 209 14.23 -14.87 -37.49
C LEU A 209 13.98 -15.17 -38.98
N ALA A 210 12.98 -14.52 -39.58
CA ALA A 210 12.70 -14.63 -41.02
C ALA A 210 13.81 -14.01 -41.88
N LEU A 211 14.47 -12.96 -41.37
CA LEU A 211 15.59 -12.25 -41.96
C LEU A 211 16.95 -12.86 -41.56
N SER A 212 17.01 -13.94 -40.78
CA SER A 212 18.26 -14.54 -40.27
C SER A 212 19.28 -14.88 -41.37
N THR A 213 18.83 -15.09 -42.61
CA THR A 213 19.71 -15.29 -43.78
C THR A 213 20.22 -13.99 -44.42
N THR A 214 19.66 -12.83 -44.07
CA THR A 214 19.90 -11.51 -44.69
C THR A 214 19.93 -10.35 -43.69
N TYR A 215 20.16 -10.61 -42.39
CA TYR A 215 20.25 -9.57 -41.36
C TYR A 215 21.72 -9.18 -41.11
N PRO A 216 22.03 -7.87 -41.02
CA PRO A 216 21.16 -6.71 -41.15
C PRO A 216 20.70 -6.50 -42.61
N PRO A 217 19.59 -5.76 -42.84
CA PRO A 217 19.00 -5.60 -44.16
C PRO A 217 20.05 -5.22 -45.22
N PRO A 218 19.90 -5.67 -46.48
CA PRO A 218 20.95 -5.61 -47.50
C PRO A 218 21.51 -4.21 -47.79
N ASN A 219 20.81 -3.15 -47.37
CA ASN A 219 21.23 -1.75 -47.53
C ASN A 219 21.88 -1.14 -46.27
N THR A 220 22.19 -1.93 -45.24
CA THR A 220 22.78 -1.42 -44.00
C THR A 220 24.28 -1.19 -44.18
N THR A 221 24.74 0.04 -43.99
CA THR A 221 26.17 0.34 -44.09
C THR A 221 26.95 -0.31 -42.92
N PRO A 222 28.25 -0.64 -43.09
CA PRO A 222 29.07 -1.16 -41.99
C PRO A 222 29.05 -0.25 -40.76
N GLU A 223 29.05 1.07 -40.97
CA GLU A 223 28.96 2.09 -39.93
C GLU A 223 27.64 2.02 -39.15
N GLN A 224 26.50 1.82 -39.83
CA GLN A 224 25.21 1.62 -39.17
C GLN A 224 25.18 0.36 -38.30
N ARG A 225 25.82 -0.73 -38.77
CA ARG A 225 25.92 -1.98 -38.00
C ARG A 225 26.76 -1.77 -36.73
N GLU A 226 27.92 -1.13 -36.86
CA GLU A 226 28.80 -0.84 -35.73
C GLU A 226 28.11 0.03 -34.69
N ARG A 227 27.44 1.11 -35.12
CA ARG A 227 26.68 1.97 -34.21
C ARG A 227 25.52 1.24 -33.52
N SER A 228 24.80 0.37 -34.23
CA SER A 228 23.73 -0.44 -33.64
C SER A 228 24.25 -1.41 -32.57
N GLU A 229 25.38 -2.08 -32.79
CA GLU A 229 25.99 -2.92 -31.75
C GLU A 229 26.49 -2.08 -30.58
N GLN A 230 27.08 -0.92 -30.83
CA GLN A 230 27.52 0.00 -29.78
C GLN A 230 26.36 0.51 -28.91
N ALA A 231 25.24 0.89 -29.54
CA ALA A 231 24.02 1.30 -28.84
C ALA A 231 23.46 0.17 -27.96
N LYS A 232 23.53 -1.08 -28.43
CA LYS A 232 23.12 -2.26 -27.65
C LYS A 232 24.00 -2.45 -26.41
N ILE A 233 25.32 -2.32 -26.55
CA ILE A 233 26.27 -2.44 -25.44
C ILE A 233 25.97 -1.34 -24.41
N TRP A 234 25.97 -0.07 -24.84
CA TRP A 234 25.74 1.07 -23.94
C TRP A 234 24.39 1.03 -23.21
N THR A 235 23.31 0.66 -23.91
CA THR A 235 21.99 0.54 -23.26
C THR A 235 21.95 -0.59 -22.25
N SER A 236 22.64 -1.71 -22.51
CA SER A 236 22.72 -2.83 -21.57
C SER A 236 23.51 -2.49 -20.31
N GLU A 237 24.65 -1.79 -20.44
CA GLU A 237 25.45 -1.31 -19.30
C GLU A 237 24.66 -0.32 -18.43
N LEU A 238 24.02 0.67 -19.06
CA LEU A 238 23.17 1.64 -18.35
C LEU A 238 22.03 0.96 -17.58
N LEU A 239 21.39 -0.04 -18.18
CA LEU A 239 20.30 -0.78 -17.55
C LEU A 239 20.78 -1.59 -16.35
N GLN A 240 21.91 -2.30 -16.48
CA GLN A 240 22.50 -3.11 -15.41
C GLN A 240 22.87 -2.23 -14.21
N GLU A 241 23.55 -1.11 -14.45
CA GLU A 241 23.90 -0.14 -13.40
C GLU A 241 22.68 0.46 -12.74
N MET A 242 21.67 0.86 -13.53
CA MET A 242 20.40 1.34 -13.01
C MET A 242 19.75 0.32 -12.07
N ALA A 243 19.66 -0.94 -12.50
CA ALA A 243 19.07 -2.01 -11.71
C ALA A 243 19.88 -2.25 -10.43
N PHE A 244 21.22 -2.28 -10.52
CA PHE A 244 22.11 -2.45 -9.37
C PHE A 244 21.88 -1.35 -8.31
N GLN A 245 21.86 -0.08 -8.72
CA GLN A 245 21.64 1.05 -7.81
C GLN A 245 20.27 0.99 -7.13
N LEU A 246 19.22 0.62 -7.85
CA LEU A 246 17.88 0.45 -7.27
C LEU A 246 17.85 -0.70 -6.24
N ARG A 247 18.54 -1.81 -6.51
CA ARG A 247 18.62 -2.95 -5.56
C ARG A 247 19.38 -2.57 -4.30
N MET A 248 20.47 -1.81 -4.42
CA MET A 248 21.23 -1.30 -3.28
C MET A 248 20.39 -0.37 -2.41
N LEU A 249 19.58 0.50 -3.03
CA LEU A 249 18.66 1.38 -2.31
C LEU A 249 17.50 0.65 -1.61
N ARG A 250 17.22 -0.63 -1.93
CA ARG A 250 16.12 -1.38 -1.30
C ARG A 250 16.48 -1.96 0.07
N ARG A 251 17.74 -2.37 0.29
CA ARG A 251 18.15 -3.24 1.42
C ARG A 251 17.99 -2.64 2.81
N ARG A 252 17.98 -1.30 2.93
CA ARG A 252 17.92 -0.63 4.24
C ARG A 252 16.47 -0.64 4.76
N GLY A 253 16.26 -0.88 6.05
CA GLY A 253 14.94 -0.74 6.70
C GLY A 253 13.96 -1.92 6.65
N VAL A 254 14.28 -3.04 5.96
CA VAL A 254 13.43 -4.25 5.97
C VAL A 254 13.43 -4.92 7.35
N TYR A 255 14.62 -5.10 7.96
CA TYR A 255 14.76 -5.81 9.23
C TYR A 255 14.01 -5.14 10.40
N PRO A 256 14.16 -3.82 10.68
CA PRO A 256 13.42 -3.19 11.77
C PRO A 256 11.90 -3.32 11.62
N SER A 257 11.41 -3.23 10.38
CA SER A 257 9.98 -3.34 10.09
C SER A 257 9.45 -4.76 10.35
N LEU A 258 10.22 -5.80 10.01
CA LEU A 258 9.87 -7.20 10.31
C LEU A 258 9.85 -7.48 11.82
N VAL A 259 10.79 -6.90 12.57
CA VAL A 259 10.81 -7.00 14.04
C VAL A 259 9.54 -6.37 14.64
N ASN A 260 9.12 -5.19 14.17
CA ASN A 260 7.89 -4.56 14.66
C ASN A 260 6.63 -5.37 14.34
N VAL A 261 6.54 -5.97 13.14
CA VAL A 261 5.43 -6.88 12.79
C VAL A 261 5.43 -8.11 13.70
N PHE A 262 6.60 -8.70 13.97
CA PHE A 262 6.71 -9.84 14.88
C PHE A 262 6.27 -9.49 16.30
N LEU A 263 6.72 -8.35 16.84
CA LEU A 263 6.32 -7.87 18.17
C LEU A 263 4.81 -7.64 18.27
N PHE A 264 4.17 -7.09 17.22
CA PHE A 264 2.71 -6.99 17.17
C PHE A 264 2.03 -8.37 17.23
N CYS A 265 2.53 -9.35 16.48
CA CYS A 265 1.98 -10.71 16.52
C CYS A 265 2.09 -11.35 17.92
N VAL A 266 3.20 -11.12 18.62
CA VAL A 266 3.38 -11.57 20.02
C VAL A 266 2.39 -10.87 20.94
N ALA A 267 2.25 -9.54 20.84
CA ALA A 267 1.29 -8.77 21.63
C ALA A 267 -0.16 -9.24 21.38
N TYR A 268 -0.52 -9.49 20.11
CA TYR A 268 -1.81 -10.02 19.74
C TYR A 268 -2.06 -11.40 20.37
N ALA A 269 -1.08 -12.33 20.28
CA ALA A 269 -1.20 -13.65 20.87
C ALA A 269 -1.37 -13.58 22.40
N MET A 270 -0.60 -12.74 23.08
CA MET A 270 -0.72 -12.52 24.53
C MET A 270 -2.09 -11.93 24.90
N ALA A 271 -2.57 -10.95 24.13
CA ALA A 271 -3.88 -10.35 24.39
C ALA A 271 -5.03 -11.34 24.17
N VAL A 272 -4.91 -12.24 23.20
CA VAL A 272 -5.86 -13.35 23.03
C VAL A 272 -5.84 -14.25 24.27
N VAL A 273 -4.67 -14.67 24.75
CA VAL A 273 -4.55 -15.53 25.94
C VAL A 273 -5.17 -14.87 27.18
N LEU A 274 -4.86 -13.59 27.41
CA LEU A 274 -5.43 -12.82 28.54
C LEU A 274 -6.94 -12.62 28.40
N ALA A 275 -7.46 -12.43 27.18
CA ALA A 275 -8.90 -12.36 26.98
C ALA A 275 -9.61 -13.70 27.29
N PHE A 276 -8.90 -14.82 27.18
CA PHE A 276 -9.42 -16.15 27.50
C PHE A 276 -9.16 -16.60 28.95
N SER A 277 -8.29 -15.94 29.73
CA SER A 277 -8.24 -16.16 31.17
C SER A 277 -9.50 -15.62 31.85
N ASP A 278 -9.94 -14.44 31.43
CA ASP A 278 -11.03 -13.69 32.07
C ASP A 278 -12.25 -13.56 31.13
N VAL A 279 -12.68 -14.70 30.55
CA VAL A 279 -13.82 -14.77 29.62
C VAL A 279 -15.10 -14.33 30.30
N GLY A 280 -15.78 -13.37 29.70
CA GLY A 280 -17.04 -12.82 30.21
C GLY A 280 -16.86 -11.48 30.93
N GLU A 281 -15.62 -11.11 31.26
CA GLU A 281 -15.34 -9.75 31.71
C GLU A 281 -15.41 -8.78 30.54
N ARG A 282 -16.08 -7.64 30.72
CA ARG A 282 -16.34 -6.72 29.62
C ARG A 282 -15.05 -6.05 29.13
N THR A 283 -14.23 -5.59 30.06
CA THR A 283 -12.94 -4.90 29.81
C THR A 283 -12.03 -5.71 28.87
N THR A 284 -11.90 -7.01 29.11
CA THR A 284 -11.08 -7.92 28.28
C THR A 284 -11.65 -8.08 26.86
N ALA A 285 -12.97 -8.17 26.72
CA ALA A 285 -13.66 -8.19 25.42
C ALA A 285 -13.31 -6.97 24.57
N HIS A 286 -13.24 -5.80 25.21
CA HIS A 286 -13.00 -4.53 24.53
C HIS A 286 -11.57 -4.41 24.05
N ALA A 287 -10.60 -4.76 24.89
CA ALA A 287 -9.21 -4.80 24.51
C ALA A 287 -9.00 -5.77 23.33
N LEU A 288 -9.57 -6.97 23.38
CA LEU A 288 -9.48 -7.94 22.29
C LEU A 288 -10.11 -7.43 20.99
N ALA A 289 -11.33 -6.87 21.06
CA ALA A 289 -12.03 -6.39 19.89
C ALA A 289 -11.31 -5.19 19.23
N LEU A 290 -10.73 -4.28 20.02
CA LEU A 290 -9.89 -3.19 19.52
C LEU A 290 -8.66 -3.75 18.79
N GLY A 291 -7.98 -4.73 19.38
CA GLY A 291 -6.84 -5.39 18.77
C GLY A 291 -7.16 -6.05 17.43
N ILE A 292 -8.28 -6.76 17.36
CA ILE A 292 -8.78 -7.38 16.12
C ILE A 292 -9.13 -6.30 15.10
N LEU A 293 -9.78 -5.20 15.50
CA LEU A 293 -10.14 -4.09 14.60
C LEU A 293 -8.91 -3.51 13.90
N VAL A 294 -7.80 -3.35 14.60
CA VAL A 294 -6.56 -2.76 14.05
C VAL A 294 -5.60 -3.78 13.43
N SER A 295 -5.96 -5.06 13.40
CA SER A 295 -5.09 -6.15 12.93
C SER A 295 -4.82 -6.13 11.42
N TRP A 296 -5.52 -5.30 10.65
CA TRP A 296 -5.15 -5.00 9.26
C TRP A 296 -3.85 -4.18 9.14
N LEU A 297 -3.46 -3.42 10.18
CA LEU A 297 -2.28 -2.55 10.17
C LEU A 297 -0.96 -3.32 10.00
N PRO A 298 -0.66 -4.38 10.79
CA PRO A 298 0.55 -5.19 10.56
C PRO A 298 0.57 -5.82 9.17
N LEU A 299 -0.60 -6.18 8.59
CA LEU A 299 -0.66 -6.68 7.22
C LEU A 299 -0.28 -5.60 6.21
N LEU A 300 -0.79 -4.39 6.38
CA LEU A 300 -0.44 -3.25 5.53
C LEU A 300 1.06 -2.96 5.61
N VAL A 301 1.65 -2.95 6.81
CA VAL A 301 3.10 -2.78 7.00
C VAL A 301 3.87 -3.91 6.32
N LEU A 302 3.49 -5.16 6.56
CA LEU A 302 4.12 -6.34 5.98
C LEU A 302 4.13 -6.31 4.44
N PHE A 303 2.99 -6.03 3.82
CA PHE A 303 2.90 -5.90 2.37
C PHE A 303 3.60 -4.65 1.84
N SER A 304 3.62 -3.55 2.60
CA SER A 304 4.39 -2.35 2.23
C SER A 304 5.90 -2.60 2.21
N ILE A 305 6.41 -3.50 3.07
CA ILE A 305 7.82 -3.94 3.03
C ILE A 305 8.10 -4.73 1.74
N LEU A 306 7.17 -5.62 1.36
CA LEU A 306 7.27 -6.40 0.12
C LEU A 306 7.24 -5.50 -1.13
N ASP A 307 6.36 -4.52 -1.13
CA ASP A 307 6.23 -3.51 -2.20
C ASP A 307 7.34 -2.45 -2.17
N ARG A 308 8.22 -2.42 -1.16
CA ARG A 308 9.23 -1.37 -1.05
C ARG A 308 10.27 -1.45 -2.19
N ASN A 309 10.28 -0.48 -3.11
CA ASN A 309 11.38 -0.24 -4.07
C ASN A 309 11.43 1.24 -4.54
N PRO A 310 12.41 2.10 -4.17
CA PRO A 310 13.53 1.99 -3.22
C PRO A 310 13.38 2.94 -2.00
N MET A 311 14.33 2.91 -1.04
CA MET A 311 14.30 3.72 0.20
C MET A 311 14.11 5.22 -0.01
N SER A 312 14.83 5.80 -0.97
CA SER A 312 14.75 7.22 -1.29
C SER A 312 14.10 7.38 -2.66
N ALA A 313 12.78 7.59 -2.69
CA ALA A 313 12.11 7.71 -3.98
C ALA A 313 12.55 8.97 -4.75
N ASP A 314 12.92 10.06 -4.07
CA ASP A 314 13.47 11.26 -4.74
C ASP A 314 14.79 10.97 -5.46
N ARG A 315 15.73 10.28 -4.79
CA ARG A 315 16.99 9.86 -5.41
C ARG A 315 16.73 8.92 -6.58
N SER A 316 15.81 7.97 -6.39
CA SER A 316 15.47 6.96 -7.40
C SER A 316 14.82 7.60 -8.63
N ARG A 317 13.94 8.58 -8.42
CA ARG A 317 13.30 9.37 -9.47
C ARG A 317 14.32 10.14 -10.29
N LYS A 318 15.25 10.85 -9.62
CA LYS A 318 16.35 11.56 -10.28
C LYS A 318 17.22 10.60 -11.09
N LEU A 319 17.57 9.47 -10.49
CA LEU A 319 18.38 8.44 -11.12
C LEU A 319 17.69 7.87 -12.37
N MET A 320 16.40 7.54 -12.29
CA MET A 320 15.59 7.07 -13.42
C MET A 320 15.49 8.13 -14.53
N SER A 321 15.33 9.40 -14.16
CA SER A 321 15.22 10.52 -15.09
C SER A 321 16.51 10.74 -15.88
N ARG A 322 17.67 10.71 -15.19
CA ARG A 322 18.99 10.80 -15.83
C ARG A 322 19.32 9.56 -16.67
N TRP A 323 18.96 8.37 -16.19
CA TRP A 323 19.09 7.13 -16.95
C TRP A 323 18.30 7.17 -18.27
N LEU A 324 17.03 7.60 -18.23
CA LEU A 324 16.21 7.78 -19.42
C LEU A 324 16.76 8.83 -20.38
N TRP A 325 17.38 9.90 -19.85
CA TRP A 325 18.06 10.90 -20.67
C TRP A 325 19.18 10.26 -21.51
N ASN A 326 20.08 9.51 -20.86
CA ASN A 326 21.17 8.82 -21.55
C ASN A 326 20.65 7.80 -22.56
N ALA A 327 19.62 7.04 -22.21
CA ALA A 327 19.02 6.09 -23.14
C ALA A 327 18.37 6.77 -24.36
N ASP A 328 17.70 7.92 -24.17
CA ASP A 328 17.15 8.70 -25.29
C ASP A 328 18.26 9.32 -26.16
N ALA A 329 19.37 9.74 -25.55
CA ALA A 329 20.53 10.24 -26.29
C ALA A 329 21.13 9.15 -27.21
N ILE A 330 21.30 7.93 -26.71
CA ILE A 330 21.73 6.77 -27.51
C ILE A 330 20.73 6.49 -28.62
N ARG A 331 19.42 6.45 -28.30
CA ARG A 331 18.35 6.20 -29.28
C ARG A 331 18.38 7.20 -30.44
N ARG A 332 18.53 8.48 -30.14
CA ARG A 332 18.61 9.53 -31.17
C ARG A 332 19.88 9.36 -32.00
N TRP A 333 21.03 9.16 -31.35
CA TRP A 333 22.32 8.95 -32.00
C TRP A 333 22.29 7.78 -32.99
N GLU A 334 21.68 6.65 -32.60
CA GLU A 334 21.49 5.48 -33.46
C GLU A 334 20.59 5.81 -34.68
N LYS A 335 19.46 6.51 -34.47
CA LYS A 335 18.54 6.87 -35.57
C LYS A 335 19.12 7.87 -36.57
N TYR A 336 20.01 8.77 -36.15
CA TYR A 336 20.63 9.75 -37.05
C TYR A 336 21.51 9.10 -38.13
N SER A 337 21.92 7.85 -37.96
CA SER A 337 22.74 7.10 -38.94
C SER A 337 22.01 6.73 -40.23
N GLY A 338 20.67 6.84 -40.27
CA GLY A 338 19.86 6.47 -41.44
C GLY A 338 19.48 7.62 -42.37
N ILE A 339 19.76 8.88 -42.02
CA ILE A 339 19.32 10.06 -42.78
C ILE A 339 20.51 10.57 -43.62
N PRO A 340 20.39 10.62 -44.96
CA PRO A 340 21.41 11.21 -45.81
C PRO A 340 21.70 12.65 -45.39
N ALA A 341 22.98 13.06 -45.36
CA ALA A 341 23.38 14.42 -45.01
C ALA A 341 22.68 15.51 -45.84
N SER A 342 22.23 15.16 -47.05
CA SER A 342 21.47 16.02 -47.96
C SER A 342 20.00 16.28 -47.55
N GLN A 343 19.42 15.50 -46.63
CA GLN A 343 18.03 15.64 -46.17
C GLN A 343 17.90 16.33 -44.80
N LEU A 344 19.02 16.65 -44.16
CA LEU A 344 19.04 17.41 -42.90
C LEU A 344 18.95 18.91 -43.20
N THR A 345 17.81 19.52 -42.87
CA THR A 345 17.61 20.98 -42.98
C THR A 345 18.46 21.71 -41.92
N PRO A 346 19.22 22.77 -42.29
CA PRO A 346 19.98 23.58 -41.32
C PRO A 346 18.99 24.43 -40.50
N PRO A 347 19.09 24.39 -39.15
CA PRO A 347 20.22 24.96 -38.40
C PRO A 347 20.83 24.01 -37.33
N LEU A 348 20.58 22.71 -37.42
CA LEU A 348 20.74 21.78 -36.29
C LEU A 348 22.10 21.08 -36.15
N ILE A 349 23.06 21.32 -37.03
CA ILE A 349 24.37 20.64 -36.99
C ILE A 349 25.48 21.66 -37.27
N PRO A 350 26.50 21.78 -36.40
CA PRO A 350 27.73 22.50 -36.72
C PRO A 350 28.26 21.98 -38.05
N THR A 351 28.49 22.88 -38.99
CA THR A 351 28.93 22.57 -40.35
C THR A 351 30.28 21.82 -40.32
N GLY A 352 30.24 20.49 -40.35
CA GLY A 352 31.42 19.63 -40.53
C GLY A 352 31.58 18.50 -39.51
N GLY A 353 30.68 17.51 -39.51
CA GLY A 353 30.91 16.20 -38.86
C GLY A 353 29.70 15.66 -38.10
N HIS A 354 29.43 14.36 -38.22
CA HIS A 354 28.51 13.66 -37.31
C HIS A 354 29.03 13.78 -35.87
N PRO A 355 28.16 13.96 -34.85
CA PRO A 355 28.61 13.94 -33.48
C PRO A 355 29.24 12.56 -33.18
N PRO A 356 30.51 12.51 -32.75
CA PRO A 356 31.22 11.24 -32.56
C PRO A 356 30.65 10.39 -31.42
N LEU A 357 29.89 11.00 -30.50
CA LEU A 357 29.37 10.36 -29.29
C LEU A 357 27.93 10.84 -28.98
N PRO A 358 27.12 10.04 -28.27
CA PRO A 358 25.85 10.49 -27.72
C PRO A 358 26.01 11.69 -26.78
N ASP A 359 25.01 12.57 -26.75
CA ASP A 359 24.99 13.73 -25.83
C ASP A 359 24.62 13.30 -24.40
N TRP A 360 25.58 12.72 -23.71
CA TRP A 360 25.43 12.19 -22.35
C TRP A 360 24.98 13.25 -21.34
N TRP A 361 24.40 12.77 -20.24
CA TRP A 361 24.16 13.57 -19.05
C TRP A 361 25.47 13.98 -18.38
N THR A 362 25.64 15.27 -18.07
CA THR A 362 26.86 15.81 -17.44
C THR A 362 26.54 16.75 -16.28
N TRP A 363 27.50 16.97 -15.37
CA TRP A 363 27.37 17.89 -14.24
C TRP A 363 27.06 19.33 -14.67
N ASN A 364 27.73 19.82 -15.71
CA ASN A 364 27.51 21.17 -16.23
C ASN A 364 26.06 21.39 -16.65
N LYS A 365 25.39 20.37 -17.21
CA LYS A 365 23.95 20.44 -17.53
C LYS A 365 23.12 20.59 -16.26
N GLU A 366 23.44 19.87 -15.19
CA GLU A 366 22.71 20.02 -13.92
C GLU A 366 22.90 21.41 -13.29
N GLU A 367 24.12 21.96 -13.33
CA GLU A 367 24.39 23.31 -12.85
C GLU A 367 23.67 24.38 -13.67
N ASN A 368 23.73 24.28 -15.00
CA ASN A 368 23.00 25.18 -15.90
C ASN A 368 21.49 25.14 -15.63
N LEU A 369 20.94 23.95 -15.38
CA LEU A 369 19.53 23.78 -15.03
C LEU A 369 19.17 24.38 -13.66
N ARG A 370 20.05 24.24 -12.66
CA ARG A 370 19.86 24.87 -11.35
C ARG A 370 19.91 26.40 -11.47
N ALA A 371 20.82 26.93 -12.28
CA ALA A 371 20.92 28.37 -12.55
C ALA A 371 19.63 28.90 -13.20
N LEU A 372 19.09 28.19 -14.19
CA LEU A 372 17.80 28.52 -14.82
C LEU A 372 16.62 28.46 -13.85
N GLN A 373 16.59 27.48 -12.94
CA GLN A 373 15.52 27.38 -11.92
C GLN A 373 15.58 28.49 -10.86
N LEU A 374 16.76 29.06 -10.59
CA LEU A 374 16.93 30.13 -9.60
C LEU A 374 16.58 31.51 -10.17
N GLN A 375 16.64 31.70 -11.49
CA GLN A 375 16.14 32.90 -12.15
C GLN A 375 14.59 32.85 -12.22
N ASN A 376 13.93 33.40 -11.19
CA ASN A 376 12.48 33.63 -11.15
C ASN A 376 11.97 34.68 -12.17
N GLY A 377 12.67 34.87 -13.30
CA GLY A 377 12.28 35.80 -14.36
C GLY A 377 11.40 35.12 -15.43
N PRO A 378 10.63 35.89 -16.22
CA PRO A 378 9.97 35.35 -17.41
C PRO A 378 11.03 34.70 -18.30
N ILE A 379 10.83 33.41 -18.57
CA ILE A 379 11.74 32.57 -19.36
C ILE A 379 12.04 33.32 -20.66
N PRO A 380 13.29 33.73 -20.93
CA PRO A 380 13.63 34.39 -22.19
C PRO A 380 13.24 33.46 -23.35
N LEU A 381 12.63 34.04 -24.39
CA LEU A 381 12.04 33.37 -25.55
C LEU A 381 13.08 32.70 -26.48
N PHE A 382 14.30 32.44 -26.00
CA PHE A 382 15.41 31.94 -26.80
C PHE A 382 15.97 30.64 -26.21
N ASP A 383 15.47 29.54 -26.78
CA ASP A 383 16.18 28.36 -27.27
C ASP A 383 15.43 27.05 -26.89
N PRO A 384 14.72 26.40 -27.82
CA PRO A 384 13.97 25.16 -27.57
C PRO A 384 14.82 23.99 -27.04
N PHE A 385 16.15 24.12 -27.06
CA PHE A 385 17.09 23.08 -26.67
C PHE A 385 17.48 23.08 -25.18
N GLN A 386 17.05 24.08 -24.39
CA GLN A 386 17.45 24.25 -22.98
C GLN A 386 16.33 23.94 -21.96
N GLN A 387 15.46 22.97 -22.29
CA GLN A 387 14.39 22.52 -21.38
C GLN A 387 14.95 21.70 -20.20
N SER A 388 14.38 21.92 -19.01
CA SER A 388 14.49 21.07 -17.81
C SER A 388 14.67 19.58 -18.12
N VAL A 389 15.45 18.83 -17.31
CA VAL A 389 15.65 17.36 -17.46
C VAL A 389 14.40 16.71 -18.03
N ARG A 390 14.46 16.30 -19.30
CA ARG A 390 13.29 16.04 -20.15
C ARG A 390 12.27 15.12 -19.49
N PHE A 391 12.75 14.20 -18.64
CA PHE A 391 11.99 13.14 -18.01
C PHE A 391 11.51 13.43 -16.58
N ASP A 392 12.00 14.48 -15.92
CA ASP A 392 11.59 14.84 -14.55
C ASP A 392 10.10 15.18 -14.42
N PRO A 393 9.47 15.88 -15.38
CA PRO A 393 8.02 16.13 -15.36
C PRO A 393 7.17 14.87 -15.54
N PHE A 394 7.72 13.83 -16.19
CA PHE A 394 7.00 12.59 -16.48
C PHE A 394 6.99 11.63 -15.29
N ILE A 395 8.11 11.55 -14.54
CA ILE A 395 8.19 10.74 -13.33
C ILE A 395 7.79 11.60 -12.14
N GLY A 396 6.54 11.48 -11.71
CA GLY A 396 5.94 12.24 -10.63
C GLY A 396 6.29 11.70 -9.24
N GLU A 397 5.36 11.90 -8.30
CA GLU A 397 5.53 11.48 -6.91
C GLU A 397 5.47 9.96 -6.74
N PHE A 398 6.13 9.44 -5.72
CA PHE A 398 6.07 8.03 -5.39
C PHE A 398 4.69 7.66 -4.82
N VAL A 399 4.03 6.69 -5.44
CA VAL A 399 2.67 6.23 -5.12
C VAL A 399 2.61 4.81 -4.59
N GLY A 400 3.72 4.08 -4.67
CA GLY A 400 3.85 2.74 -4.11
C GLY A 400 3.44 2.67 -2.65
N GLN A 401 3.18 1.45 -2.17
CA GLN A 401 2.83 1.16 -0.76
C GLN A 401 1.50 1.80 -0.33
N GLY A 402 0.57 1.99 -1.26
CA GLY A 402 -0.78 2.49 -0.96
C GLY A 402 -0.85 3.95 -0.51
N ARG A 403 0.19 4.75 -0.77
CA ARG A 403 0.27 6.15 -0.29
C ARG A 403 -0.68 7.10 -0.98
N GLN A 404 -0.98 6.85 -2.25
CA GLN A 404 -1.90 7.65 -3.04
C GLN A 404 -2.98 6.76 -3.65
N MET A 405 -4.18 7.31 -3.77
CA MET A 405 -5.28 6.69 -4.48
C MET A 405 -5.10 6.83 -5.98
N GLY A 406 -5.30 5.75 -6.72
CA GLY A 406 -5.19 5.72 -8.17
C GLY A 406 -4.76 4.35 -8.67
N TYR A 407 -4.79 4.17 -9.98
CA TYR A 407 -4.32 2.97 -10.63
C TYR A 407 -3.09 3.28 -11.49
N HIS A 408 -1.98 2.61 -11.18
CA HIS A 408 -0.72 2.72 -11.91
C HIS A 408 -0.39 1.35 -12.50
N GLY A 409 -0.73 1.18 -13.78
CA GLY A 409 -0.63 -0.09 -14.50
C GLY A 409 0.56 -0.21 -15.44
N LEU A 410 1.57 0.67 -15.35
CA LEU A 410 2.65 0.76 -16.33
C LEU A 410 3.39 -0.57 -16.49
N ALA A 411 3.86 -1.17 -15.38
CA ALA A 411 4.63 -2.41 -15.46
C ALA A 411 3.80 -3.54 -16.08
N LEU A 412 2.54 -3.70 -15.68
CA LEU A 412 1.66 -4.72 -16.26
C LEU A 412 1.35 -4.45 -17.74
N ALA A 413 1.12 -3.19 -18.12
CA ALA A 413 0.82 -2.80 -19.50
C ALA A 413 2.01 -3.11 -20.42
N VAL A 414 3.23 -2.84 -19.96
CA VAL A 414 4.47 -3.18 -20.67
C VAL A 414 4.65 -4.69 -20.74
N VAL A 415 4.58 -5.40 -19.61
CA VAL A 415 4.71 -6.88 -19.55
C VAL A 415 3.79 -7.56 -20.56
N HIS A 416 2.51 -7.18 -20.61
CA HIS A 416 1.57 -7.77 -21.55
C HIS A 416 1.73 -7.29 -23.01
N SER A 417 2.61 -6.32 -23.28
CA SER A 417 2.85 -5.77 -24.62
C SER A 417 4.13 -6.28 -25.26
N VAL A 418 5.05 -6.85 -24.48
CA VAL A 418 6.36 -7.33 -24.96
C VAL A 418 6.22 -8.48 -25.96
N TYR A 419 5.32 -9.43 -25.71
CA TYR A 419 5.18 -10.64 -26.53
C TYR A 419 3.89 -10.67 -27.35
N ASP A 420 3.93 -11.34 -28.51
CA ASP A 420 2.80 -11.47 -29.44
C ASP A 420 1.65 -12.34 -28.92
N SER A 421 2.00 -13.46 -28.27
CA SER A 421 1.10 -14.53 -27.85
C SER A 421 1.42 -15.00 -26.42
N HIS A 422 0.47 -15.74 -25.83
CA HIS A 422 0.69 -16.44 -24.56
C HIS A 422 1.03 -17.90 -24.88
N GLY A 423 2.22 -18.39 -24.53
CA GLY A 423 2.58 -19.79 -24.75
C GLY A 423 4.08 -20.03 -24.92
N ILE A 424 4.40 -21.24 -25.41
CA ILE A 424 5.76 -21.71 -25.66
C ILE A 424 6.35 -21.02 -26.91
N ASP A 425 5.54 -20.61 -27.89
CA ASP A 425 6.04 -19.97 -29.12
C ASP A 425 5.98 -18.44 -29.09
N ARG A 426 6.05 -17.83 -27.89
CA ARG A 426 5.94 -16.38 -27.75
C ARG A 426 7.16 -15.66 -28.33
N ARG A 427 6.92 -14.67 -29.19
CA ARG A 427 7.96 -13.86 -29.83
C ARG A 427 7.87 -12.42 -29.37
N MET A 428 9.03 -11.81 -29.15
CA MET A 428 9.13 -10.42 -28.76
C MET A 428 8.76 -9.50 -29.93
N ARG A 429 7.85 -8.56 -29.68
CA ARG A 429 7.40 -7.56 -30.68
C ARG A 429 8.48 -6.49 -30.90
N SER A 430 8.36 -5.73 -31.98
CA SER A 430 9.21 -4.54 -32.21
C SER A 430 9.01 -3.51 -31.10
N ILE A 431 10.00 -2.62 -30.85
CA ILE A 431 9.82 -1.53 -29.85
C ILE A 431 8.56 -0.73 -30.14
N GLN A 432 8.33 -0.39 -31.42
CA GLN A 432 7.21 0.46 -31.80
C GLN A 432 5.87 -0.21 -31.50
N ASP A 433 5.75 -1.51 -31.77
CA ASP A 433 4.56 -2.29 -31.43
C ASP A 433 4.34 -2.40 -29.92
N ILE A 434 5.44 -2.55 -29.15
CA ILE A 434 5.38 -2.55 -27.68
C ILE A 434 4.87 -1.19 -27.18
N VAL A 435 5.37 -0.08 -27.71
CA VAL A 435 4.95 1.28 -27.34
C VAL A 435 3.46 1.49 -27.65
N VAL A 436 3.01 1.14 -28.86
CA VAL A 436 1.61 1.28 -29.29
C VAL A 436 0.68 0.40 -28.45
N SER A 437 1.05 -0.87 -28.24
CA SER A 437 0.27 -1.80 -27.41
C SER A 437 0.21 -1.33 -25.94
N THR A 438 1.34 -0.87 -25.39
CA THR A 438 1.42 -0.36 -24.01
C THR A 438 0.52 0.85 -23.84
N ARG A 439 0.57 1.81 -24.77
CA ARG A 439 -0.32 2.98 -24.78
C ARG A 439 -1.79 2.58 -24.83
N LYS A 440 -2.17 1.62 -25.69
CA LYS A 440 -3.54 1.13 -25.78
C LYS A 440 -4.02 0.54 -24.45
N LYS A 441 -3.18 -0.28 -23.81
CA LYS A 441 -3.49 -0.89 -22.50
C LYS A 441 -3.55 0.13 -21.37
N LEU A 442 -2.67 1.13 -21.39
CA LEU A 442 -2.68 2.22 -20.42
C LEU A 442 -3.94 3.07 -20.49
N HIS A 443 -4.61 3.20 -21.64
CA HIS A 443 -5.91 3.87 -21.74
C HIS A 443 -7.10 2.93 -21.48
N GLY A 444 -6.92 1.62 -21.63
CA GLY A 444 -7.96 0.61 -21.46
C GLY A 444 -8.51 0.47 -20.03
N SER A 445 -9.42 -0.47 -19.82
CA SER A 445 -9.96 -0.79 -18.50
C SER A 445 -8.88 -1.37 -17.56
N ARG A 446 -9.14 -1.33 -16.25
CA ARG A 446 -8.27 -2.00 -15.29
C ARG A 446 -8.30 -3.52 -15.52
N PRO A 447 -7.16 -4.21 -15.39
CA PRO A 447 -7.07 -5.65 -15.56
C PRO A 447 -7.88 -6.38 -14.49
N TRP A 448 -8.37 -7.58 -14.79
CA TRP A 448 -9.06 -8.46 -13.83
C TRP A 448 -8.26 -8.71 -12.54
N ALA A 449 -6.94 -8.81 -12.64
CA ALA A 449 -6.06 -8.98 -11.48
C ALA A 449 -6.20 -7.83 -10.47
N TRP A 450 -6.45 -6.59 -10.92
CA TRP A 450 -6.66 -5.45 -10.02
C TRP A 450 -7.97 -5.60 -9.23
N TRP A 451 -9.04 -6.04 -9.87
CA TRP A 451 -10.32 -6.31 -9.21
C TRP A 451 -10.21 -7.45 -8.20
N GLY A 452 -9.46 -8.51 -8.54
CA GLY A 452 -9.14 -9.58 -7.61
C GLY A 452 -8.41 -9.07 -6.37
N THR A 453 -7.38 -8.23 -6.55
CA THR A 453 -6.68 -7.62 -5.41
C THR A 453 -7.58 -6.70 -4.59
N ALA A 454 -8.47 -5.94 -5.23
CA ALA A 454 -9.40 -5.05 -4.55
C ALA A 454 -10.39 -5.83 -3.64
N LEU A 455 -10.92 -6.94 -4.14
CA LEU A 455 -11.82 -7.81 -3.38
C LEU A 455 -11.12 -8.51 -2.21
N VAL A 456 -9.88 -8.97 -2.41
CA VAL A 456 -9.07 -9.57 -1.34
C VAL A 456 -8.79 -8.53 -0.25
N SER A 457 -8.40 -7.31 -0.61
CA SER A 457 -8.15 -6.24 0.36
C SER A 457 -9.41 -5.83 1.13
N LEU A 458 -10.55 -5.72 0.45
CA LEU A 458 -11.84 -5.47 1.11
C LEU A 458 -12.14 -6.56 2.13
N THR A 459 -12.09 -7.83 1.70
CA THR A 459 -12.40 -8.99 2.54
C THR A 459 -11.49 -9.02 3.77
N MET A 460 -10.19 -8.74 3.62
CA MET A 460 -9.25 -8.71 4.75
C MET A 460 -9.66 -7.69 5.81
N VAL A 461 -9.90 -6.43 5.44
CA VAL A 461 -10.24 -5.37 6.40
C VAL A 461 -11.62 -5.58 6.99
N TRP A 462 -12.62 -5.95 6.18
CA TRP A 462 -13.98 -6.19 6.64
C TRP A 462 -14.11 -7.42 7.52
N LEU A 463 -13.25 -8.43 7.35
CA LEU A 463 -13.19 -9.55 8.28
C LEU A 463 -12.71 -9.08 9.65
N PHE A 464 -11.70 -8.21 9.75
CA PHE A 464 -11.27 -7.63 11.02
C PHE A 464 -12.35 -6.74 11.66
N ALA A 465 -12.93 -5.80 10.91
CA ALA A 465 -14.00 -4.95 11.40
C ALA A 465 -15.24 -5.77 11.81
N GLY A 466 -15.58 -6.79 11.01
CA GLY A 466 -16.68 -7.71 11.24
C GLY A 466 -16.48 -8.60 12.47
N MET A 467 -15.26 -9.10 12.71
CA MET A 467 -14.95 -9.89 13.92
C MET A 467 -14.92 -9.02 15.17
N ALA A 468 -14.36 -7.81 15.09
CA ALA A 468 -14.42 -6.84 16.20
C ALA A 468 -15.88 -6.46 16.54
N PHE A 469 -16.70 -6.22 15.51
CA PHE A 469 -18.14 -6.02 15.64
C PHE A 469 -18.79 -7.24 16.29
N MET A 470 -18.57 -8.45 15.77
CA MET A 470 -19.19 -9.68 16.24
C MET A 470 -18.87 -9.94 17.71
N ILE A 471 -17.62 -9.77 18.14
CA ILE A 471 -17.23 -9.90 19.55
C ILE A 471 -17.99 -8.86 20.39
N SER A 472 -17.96 -7.59 20.00
CA SER A 472 -18.62 -6.52 20.79
C SER A 472 -20.14 -6.61 20.79
N TYR A 473 -20.72 -7.12 19.71
CA TYR A 473 -22.16 -7.30 19.53
C TYR A 473 -22.69 -8.49 20.34
N ASN A 474 -21.90 -9.57 20.43
CA ASN A 474 -22.26 -10.76 21.21
C ASN A 474 -21.78 -10.69 22.67
N THR A 475 -20.99 -9.69 23.06
CA THR A 475 -20.77 -9.39 24.48
C THR A 475 -22.12 -9.02 25.12
N PRO A 476 -22.56 -9.76 26.16
CA PRO A 476 -23.84 -9.53 26.82
C PRO A 476 -24.02 -8.08 27.24
N THR A 477 -25.27 -7.61 27.20
CA THR A 477 -25.73 -6.22 27.45
C THR A 477 -25.40 -5.18 26.41
N VAL A 478 -24.32 -5.34 25.63
CA VAL A 478 -23.86 -4.28 24.71
C VAL A 478 -24.68 -4.28 23.42
N GLY A 479 -24.80 -5.43 22.74
CA GLY A 479 -25.56 -5.52 21.50
C GLY A 479 -25.08 -4.55 20.41
N PHE A 480 -25.99 -3.91 19.68
CA PHE A 480 -25.65 -2.79 18.78
C PHE A 480 -25.64 -1.48 19.59
N ALA A 481 -24.45 -1.07 20.00
CA ALA A 481 -24.20 -0.01 20.97
C ALA A 481 -23.09 0.92 20.48
N CYS A 482 -22.63 1.85 21.34
CA CYS A 482 -21.52 2.75 21.02
C CYS A 482 -20.28 1.99 20.49
N ARG A 483 -19.98 0.80 21.03
CA ARG A 483 -18.80 0.02 20.63
C ARG A 483 -18.95 -0.65 19.27
N SER A 484 -19.84 -1.63 19.16
CA SER A 484 -20.11 -2.33 17.91
C SER A 484 -20.54 -1.37 16.80
N GLY A 485 -21.37 -0.37 17.12
CA GLY A 485 -21.78 0.68 16.21
C GLY A 485 -20.61 1.55 15.72
N SER A 486 -19.67 1.95 16.59
CA SER A 486 -18.50 2.71 16.13
C SER A 486 -17.59 1.91 15.20
N TYR A 487 -17.43 0.60 15.43
CA TYR A 487 -16.68 -0.27 14.51
C TYR A 487 -17.37 -0.39 13.15
N THR A 488 -18.71 -0.50 13.13
CA THR A 488 -19.49 -0.47 11.90
C THR A 488 -19.34 0.87 11.18
N ILE A 489 -19.42 2.00 11.89
CA ILE A 489 -19.25 3.33 11.31
C ILE A 489 -17.84 3.46 10.71
N TYR A 490 -16.80 3.03 11.42
CA TYR A 490 -15.44 3.01 10.89
C TYR A 490 -15.36 2.19 9.59
N GLY A 491 -15.85 0.94 9.58
CA GLY A 491 -15.84 0.08 8.39
C GLY A 491 -16.63 0.65 7.20
N LEU A 492 -17.75 1.34 7.46
CA LEU A 492 -18.53 2.02 6.41
C LEU A 492 -17.80 3.25 5.84
N LEU A 493 -17.12 4.03 6.69
CA LEU A 493 -16.35 5.18 6.26
C LEU A 493 -15.13 4.77 5.42
N THR A 494 -14.40 3.72 5.82
CA THR A 494 -13.27 3.20 5.05
C THR A 494 -13.72 2.60 3.71
N PHE A 495 -14.88 1.94 3.71
CA PHE A 495 -15.53 1.43 2.50
C PHE A 495 -15.90 2.53 1.50
N GLY A 496 -16.31 3.73 1.97
CA GLY A 496 -16.67 4.84 1.09
C GLY A 496 -15.57 5.20 0.10
N SER A 497 -14.33 5.39 0.58
CA SER A 497 -13.16 5.66 -0.26
C SER A 497 -12.81 4.50 -1.20
N TRP A 498 -12.90 3.27 -0.69
CA TRP A 498 -12.65 2.08 -1.49
C TRP A 498 -13.68 1.92 -2.62
N PHE A 499 -14.97 2.16 -2.34
CA PHE A 499 -16.05 2.11 -3.31
C PHE A 499 -15.86 3.16 -4.41
N LEU A 500 -15.50 4.38 -4.03
CA LEU A 500 -15.13 5.43 -4.99
C LEU A 500 -14.01 4.98 -5.92
N SER A 501 -13.02 4.24 -5.40
CA SER A 501 -11.91 3.72 -6.19
C SER A 501 -12.36 2.78 -7.31
N LEU A 502 -13.50 2.08 -7.19
CA LEU A 502 -14.02 1.15 -8.20
C LEU A 502 -14.52 1.87 -9.46
N LEU A 503 -14.92 3.13 -9.34
CA LEU A 503 -15.45 3.88 -10.47
C LEU A 503 -14.38 3.97 -11.58
N PRO A 504 -14.70 3.73 -12.86
CA PRO A 504 -13.74 3.84 -13.96
C PRO A 504 -13.01 5.20 -14.00
N SER A 505 -13.75 6.21 -13.58
CA SER A 505 -13.35 7.61 -13.49
C SER A 505 -12.33 7.88 -12.36
N TYR A 506 -12.10 6.94 -11.45
CA TYR A 506 -11.07 6.95 -10.41
C TYR A 506 -9.76 6.25 -10.83
N LYS A 507 -9.63 5.83 -12.09
CA LYS A 507 -8.34 5.35 -12.61
C LYS A 507 -7.26 6.44 -12.50
N HIS A 508 -7.61 7.66 -12.88
CA HIS A 508 -6.82 8.88 -12.69
C HIS A 508 -7.70 9.94 -12.03
N PRO A 509 -7.87 9.90 -10.70
CA PRO A 509 -8.85 10.74 -10.03
C PRO A 509 -8.41 12.22 -10.13
N ASN A 510 -9.33 13.09 -10.54
CA ASN A 510 -9.14 14.53 -10.49
C ASN A 510 -9.09 15.05 -9.04
N ASN A 511 -8.73 16.31 -8.86
CA ASN A 511 -8.57 16.90 -7.52
C ASN A 511 -9.84 16.82 -6.67
N TRP A 512 -11.02 17.04 -7.27
CA TRP A 512 -12.30 16.92 -6.58
C TRP A 512 -12.55 15.51 -6.01
N ARG A 513 -12.36 14.47 -6.84
CA ARG A 513 -12.53 13.07 -6.44
C ARG A 513 -11.57 12.65 -5.34
N ARG A 514 -10.32 13.14 -5.40
CA ARG A 514 -9.35 12.96 -4.33
C ARG A 514 -9.82 13.65 -3.05
N ALA A 515 -10.34 14.87 -3.15
CA ALA A 515 -10.86 15.60 -2.01
C ALA A 515 -12.01 14.84 -1.32
N VAL A 516 -12.99 14.33 -2.09
CA VAL A 516 -14.11 13.54 -1.54
C VAL A 516 -13.59 12.29 -0.82
N ALA A 517 -12.67 11.55 -1.41
CA ALA A 517 -12.09 10.37 -0.75
C ALA A 517 -11.26 10.75 0.49
N HIS A 518 -10.58 11.89 0.48
CA HIS A 518 -9.90 12.40 1.67
C HIS A 518 -10.88 12.78 2.78
N VAL A 519 -12.08 13.28 2.47
CA VAL A 519 -13.12 13.54 3.49
C VAL A 519 -13.52 12.23 4.18
N PHE A 520 -13.83 11.17 3.42
CA PHE A 520 -14.13 9.85 3.99
C PHE A 520 -12.97 9.33 4.84
N ASN A 521 -11.74 9.42 4.33
CA ASN A 521 -10.55 9.00 5.06
C ASN A 521 -10.35 9.78 6.36
N THR A 522 -10.52 11.11 6.34
CA THR A 522 -10.43 11.94 7.54
C THR A 522 -11.49 11.56 8.57
N LEU A 523 -12.74 11.36 8.14
CA LEU A 523 -13.80 10.90 9.05
C LEU A 523 -13.50 9.51 9.62
N ALA A 524 -12.99 8.58 8.82
CA ALA A 524 -12.60 7.24 9.27
C ALA A 524 -11.47 7.32 10.31
N VAL A 525 -10.42 8.11 10.05
CA VAL A 525 -9.30 8.30 10.99
C VAL A 525 -9.78 8.93 12.30
N LEU A 526 -10.60 9.99 12.23
CA LEU A 526 -11.18 10.61 13.42
C LEU A 526 -12.02 9.62 14.22
N THR A 527 -12.83 8.79 13.54
CA THR A 527 -13.63 7.74 14.17
C THR A 527 -12.72 6.72 14.86
N LEU A 528 -11.63 6.28 14.23
CA LEU A 528 -10.69 5.35 14.83
C LEU A 528 -9.96 5.96 16.05
N ILE A 529 -9.56 7.23 15.98
CA ILE A 529 -8.98 7.95 17.12
C ILE A 529 -9.98 8.01 18.28
N LEU A 530 -11.25 8.34 18.01
CA LEU A 530 -12.31 8.35 19.01
C LEU A 530 -12.56 6.96 19.61
N ILE A 531 -12.54 5.91 18.79
CA ILE A 531 -12.64 4.52 19.24
C ILE A 531 -11.50 4.18 20.20
N ILE A 532 -10.25 4.46 19.82
CA ILE A 532 -9.07 4.19 20.64
C ILE A 532 -9.17 4.97 21.95
N PHE A 533 -9.43 6.27 21.86
CA PHE A 533 -9.61 7.16 23.02
C PHE A 533 -10.69 6.66 23.97
N ALA A 534 -11.88 6.38 23.46
CA ALA A 534 -13.00 5.90 24.26
C ALA A 534 -12.76 4.51 24.86
N SER A 535 -11.94 3.69 24.20
CA SER A 535 -11.59 2.35 24.67
C SER A 535 -10.66 2.40 25.89
N PHE A 536 -9.60 3.24 25.89
CA PHE A 536 -8.66 3.31 27.01
C PHE A 536 -9.11 4.24 28.15
N SER A 537 -9.94 5.24 27.84
CA SER A 537 -10.45 6.18 28.85
C SER A 537 -11.66 5.67 29.62
N GLY A 538 -12.36 4.64 29.12
CA GLY A 538 -13.60 4.15 29.72
C GLY A 538 -14.85 4.91 29.29
N ILE A 539 -14.81 5.78 28.27
CA ILE A 539 -16.00 6.51 27.78
C ILE A 539 -17.16 5.59 27.41
N PHE A 540 -16.86 4.41 26.86
CA PHE A 540 -17.88 3.41 26.55
C PHE A 540 -18.49 2.71 27.77
N ASN A 541 -18.03 3.02 28.98
CA ASN A 541 -18.40 2.36 30.23
C ASN A 541 -19.63 3.00 30.93
N ASN A 542 -20.42 3.83 30.25
CA ASN A 542 -21.63 4.45 30.81
C ASN A 542 -22.92 3.66 30.51
N CYS A 543 -24.03 4.02 31.17
CA CYS A 543 -25.33 3.36 31.01
C CYS A 543 -25.86 3.45 29.57
N ILE A 544 -25.71 4.62 28.92
CA ILE A 544 -26.21 4.87 27.55
C ILE A 544 -25.52 3.95 26.53
N CYS A 545 -24.19 3.86 26.60
CA CYS A 545 -23.39 3.07 25.69
C CYS A 545 -23.51 1.57 25.96
N LYS A 546 -23.81 1.15 27.19
CA LYS A 546 -24.08 -0.25 27.49
C LYS A 546 -25.48 -0.64 27.05
N GLY A 547 -26.51 0.08 27.48
CA GLY A 547 -27.90 -0.27 27.22
C GLY A 547 -28.35 -0.03 25.77
N ALA A 548 -27.91 1.07 25.14
CA ALA A 548 -28.15 1.46 23.75
C ALA A 548 -29.48 0.93 23.15
N LEU A 549 -29.43 0.23 22.02
CA LEU A 549 -30.61 -0.34 21.37
C LEU A 549 -31.18 -1.58 22.09
N ALA A 550 -30.45 -2.17 23.04
CA ALA A 550 -30.96 -3.27 23.84
C ALA A 550 -31.98 -2.78 24.89
N GLY A 551 -31.84 -1.54 25.37
CA GLY A 551 -32.75 -0.93 26.33
C GLY A 551 -32.54 -1.39 27.78
N TYR A 552 -31.63 -2.34 28.04
CA TYR A 552 -31.36 -2.88 29.36
C TYR A 552 -29.88 -3.17 29.62
N LEU A 553 -29.53 -3.33 30.89
CA LEU A 553 -28.24 -3.79 31.37
C LEU A 553 -28.43 -5.00 32.29
N ASP A 554 -27.52 -5.95 32.16
CA ASP A 554 -27.31 -7.11 33.03
C ASP A 554 -26.11 -6.83 33.94
N PHE A 555 -26.07 -7.38 35.15
CA PHE A 555 -24.98 -7.22 36.12
C PHE A 555 -24.35 -8.53 36.58
N GLU A 556 -24.65 -9.64 35.90
CA GLU A 556 -24.05 -10.94 36.25
C GLU A 556 -22.53 -10.98 36.05
N ASN A 557 -21.90 -11.97 36.71
CA ASN A 557 -20.45 -12.17 36.71
C ASN A 557 -19.94 -12.87 35.42
N ALA A 558 -18.61 -12.91 35.25
CA ALA A 558 -17.97 -13.53 34.09
C ALA A 558 -18.33 -15.03 33.94
N GLU A 559 -18.42 -15.76 35.06
CA GLU A 559 -18.79 -17.17 35.09
C GLU A 559 -20.20 -17.41 34.52
N PHE A 560 -21.15 -16.54 34.87
CA PHE A 560 -22.51 -16.58 34.34
C PHE A 560 -22.55 -16.43 32.82
N TYR A 561 -21.77 -15.51 32.25
CA TYR A 561 -21.69 -15.31 30.80
C TYR A 561 -20.96 -16.45 30.08
N ARG A 562 -20.01 -17.09 30.76
CA ARG A 562 -19.27 -18.24 30.22
C ARG A 562 -20.12 -19.50 30.14
N ASN A 563 -21.10 -19.66 31.04
CA ASN A 563 -21.95 -20.84 31.06
C ASN A 563 -22.70 -21.01 29.72
N LYS A 564 -22.58 -22.22 29.15
CA LYS A 564 -23.21 -22.60 27.89
C LYS A 564 -24.73 -22.58 27.97
N ASP A 565 -25.27 -22.84 29.16
CA ASP A 565 -26.72 -22.87 29.39
C ASP A 565 -27.33 -21.46 29.43
N HIS A 566 -26.50 -20.43 29.61
CA HIS A 566 -26.96 -19.03 29.71
C HIS A 566 -26.70 -18.27 28.41
N PHE A 567 -25.46 -17.88 28.13
CA PHE A 567 -25.09 -17.01 26.99
C PHE A 567 -24.08 -17.63 26.02
N ASN A 568 -23.29 -18.64 26.46
CA ASN A 568 -22.23 -19.27 25.66
C ASN A 568 -21.29 -18.25 24.95
N VAL A 569 -20.90 -17.19 25.65
CA VAL A 569 -20.06 -16.11 25.09
C VAL A 569 -18.73 -16.62 24.58
N TYR A 570 -18.20 -17.65 25.25
CA TYR A 570 -16.94 -18.32 24.88
C TYR A 570 -16.91 -18.75 23.42
N THR A 571 -18.00 -19.34 22.90
CA THR A 571 -18.05 -19.82 21.51
C THR A 571 -17.88 -18.69 20.50
N TRP A 572 -18.55 -17.56 20.73
CA TRP A 572 -18.47 -16.39 19.86
C TRP A 572 -17.11 -15.73 19.92
N TRP A 573 -16.54 -15.56 21.12
CA TRP A 573 -15.21 -14.98 21.27
C TRP A 573 -14.13 -15.85 20.64
N MET A 574 -14.21 -17.17 20.83
CA MET A 574 -13.32 -18.14 20.19
C MET A 574 -13.43 -18.06 18.67
N ALA A 575 -14.65 -18.06 18.12
CA ALA A 575 -14.85 -17.90 16.68
C ALA A 575 -14.25 -16.58 16.17
N GLY A 576 -14.49 -15.47 16.86
CA GLY A 576 -13.96 -14.15 16.49
C GLY A 576 -12.44 -14.08 16.53
N ALA A 577 -11.83 -14.62 17.58
CA ALA A 577 -10.37 -14.64 17.73
C ALA A 577 -9.69 -15.53 16.69
N ILE A 578 -10.24 -16.73 16.43
CA ILE A 578 -9.71 -17.66 15.41
C ILE A 578 -9.86 -17.05 14.01
N VAL A 579 -11.06 -16.60 13.66
CA VAL A 579 -11.31 -15.99 12.34
C VAL A 579 -10.46 -14.73 12.17
N GLY A 580 -10.33 -13.88 13.20
CA GLY A 580 -9.45 -12.71 13.19
C GLY A 580 -7.97 -13.06 13.04
N ALA A 581 -7.49 -14.17 13.62
CA ALA A 581 -6.09 -14.59 13.50
C ALA A 581 -5.74 -15.19 12.12
N LEU A 582 -6.71 -15.75 11.40
CA LEU A 582 -6.48 -16.42 10.12
C LEU A 582 -5.86 -15.49 9.06
N PRO A 583 -6.39 -14.28 8.76
CA PRO A 583 -5.75 -13.38 7.80
C PRO A 583 -4.32 -12.99 8.19
N ILE A 584 -4.03 -12.83 9.48
CA ILE A 584 -2.68 -12.48 9.96
C ILE A 584 -1.69 -13.60 9.63
N THR A 585 -2.01 -14.82 10.07
CA THR A 585 -1.15 -16.00 9.90
C THR A 585 -0.97 -16.40 8.44
N LEU A 586 -2.06 -16.43 7.67
CA LEU A 586 -2.02 -16.74 6.24
C LEU A 586 -1.25 -15.69 5.44
N SER A 587 -1.47 -14.40 5.73
CA SER A 587 -0.74 -13.33 5.06
C SER A 587 0.74 -13.31 5.42
N LEU A 588 1.11 -13.65 6.67
CA LEU A 588 2.50 -13.78 7.08
C LEU A 588 3.19 -14.91 6.32
N GLY A 589 2.58 -16.10 6.27
CA GLY A 589 3.11 -17.23 5.50
C GLY A 589 3.21 -16.91 4.00
N TRP A 590 2.18 -16.26 3.44
CA TRP A 590 2.19 -15.80 2.06
C TRP A 590 3.28 -14.76 1.78
N ALA A 591 3.47 -13.80 2.67
CA ALA A 591 4.48 -12.77 2.54
C ALA A 591 5.90 -13.35 2.58
N VAL A 592 6.16 -14.30 3.49
CA VAL A 592 7.44 -15.04 3.54
C VAL A 592 7.68 -15.79 2.24
N ARG A 593 6.66 -16.50 1.73
CA ARG A 593 6.74 -17.18 0.42
C ARG A 593 7.07 -16.19 -0.70
N LEU A 594 6.41 -15.04 -0.76
CA LEU A 594 6.67 -14.00 -1.75
C LEU A 594 8.08 -13.41 -1.62
N LEU A 595 8.57 -13.16 -0.39
CA LEU A 595 9.94 -12.70 -0.16
C LEU A 595 10.96 -13.67 -0.75
N ILE A 596 10.75 -14.98 -0.55
CA ILE A 596 11.62 -16.02 -1.09
C ILE A 596 11.52 -16.06 -2.63
N GLN A 597 10.31 -16.03 -3.18
CA GLN A 597 10.09 -16.12 -4.62
C GLN A 597 10.65 -14.91 -5.37
N LEU A 598 10.49 -13.71 -4.83
CA LEU A 598 10.92 -12.46 -5.46
C LEU A 598 12.39 -12.12 -5.16
N LYS A 599 13.05 -12.86 -4.26
CA LYS A 599 14.48 -12.72 -3.92
C LYS A 599 15.38 -12.54 -5.14
N PRO A 600 15.26 -13.34 -6.23
CA PRO A 600 16.15 -13.20 -7.38
C PRO A 600 16.05 -11.83 -8.06
N LEU A 601 14.89 -11.14 -7.99
CA LEU A 601 14.66 -9.86 -8.66
C LEU A 601 15.48 -8.74 -8.02
N TRP A 602 15.69 -8.82 -6.70
CA TRP A 602 16.23 -7.72 -5.90
C TRP A 602 17.53 -8.06 -5.15
N GLN A 603 18.02 -9.29 -5.25
CA GLN A 603 19.29 -9.66 -4.64
C GLN A 603 20.45 -9.00 -5.40
N ALA A 604 21.18 -8.11 -4.74
CA ALA A 604 22.43 -7.52 -5.25
C ALA A 604 23.54 -7.71 -4.21
N SER A 605 24.64 -8.41 -4.51
CA SER A 605 25.78 -8.45 -3.59
C SER A 605 26.73 -7.30 -3.91
N GLU A 606 27.22 -6.59 -2.90
CA GLU A 606 28.30 -5.59 -3.08
C GLU A 606 29.56 -6.24 -3.69
N GLN A 607 29.78 -7.53 -3.41
CA GLN A 607 30.89 -8.31 -3.96
C GLN A 607 30.61 -8.88 -5.36
N HIS A 608 29.34 -8.98 -5.77
CA HIS A 608 28.96 -9.36 -7.14
C HIS A 608 28.51 -8.13 -7.91
N ASN A 609 29.26 -7.03 -7.91
CA ASN A 609 29.14 -6.10 -9.02
C ASN A 609 30.06 -6.63 -10.14
N PRO A 610 29.57 -7.51 -11.05
CA PRO A 610 30.47 -8.34 -11.84
C PRO A 610 31.02 -7.58 -13.07
N HIS A 611 30.41 -6.44 -13.44
CA HIS A 611 30.72 -5.64 -14.62
C HIS A 611 30.34 -4.18 -14.28
N VAL A 612 31.14 -3.13 -14.46
CA VAL A 612 32.25 -2.93 -15.38
C VAL A 612 33.42 -2.25 -14.66
N ARG A 613 34.63 -2.86 -14.66
CA ARG A 613 35.84 -2.16 -14.14
C ARG A 613 36.26 -0.98 -15.03
N ASN A 614 35.77 -0.93 -16.27
CA ASN A 614 35.97 0.11 -17.29
C ASN A 614 34.68 0.28 -18.14
N PRO A 615 33.62 0.94 -17.63
CA PRO A 615 32.40 1.18 -18.41
C PRO A 615 32.72 1.99 -19.67
N GLU A 616 32.13 1.61 -20.81
CA GLU A 616 32.24 2.40 -22.04
C GLU A 616 31.32 3.63 -21.99
N VAL A 617 30.28 3.57 -21.15
CA VAL A 617 29.37 4.68 -20.91
C VAL A 617 29.87 5.56 -19.76
N ASP A 618 29.75 6.87 -19.92
CA ASP A 618 29.98 7.83 -18.84
C ASP A 618 28.98 7.61 -17.69
N MET A 619 29.49 7.25 -16.51
CA MET A 619 28.70 6.97 -15.31
C MET A 619 28.50 8.19 -14.40
N ILE A 620 28.86 9.41 -14.83
CA ILE A 620 28.66 10.65 -14.06
C ILE A 620 27.22 10.83 -13.57
N TRP A 621 26.23 10.32 -14.31
CA TRP A 621 24.81 10.41 -13.96
C TRP A 621 24.42 9.69 -12.65
N LEU A 622 25.26 8.76 -12.17
CA LEU A 622 25.06 8.03 -10.91
C LEU A 622 25.30 8.87 -9.65
N ILE A 623 26.12 9.93 -9.78
CA ILE A 623 26.52 10.82 -8.69
C ILE A 623 25.42 11.86 -8.46
#